data_AF-A0A9E1B378-F1
#
_entry.id   AF-A0A9E1B378-F1
#
_cell.length_a   1.000
_cell.length_b   1.000
_cell.length_c   1.000
_cell.angle_alpha   90.00
_cell.angle_beta   90.00
_cell.angle_gamma   90.00
#
_symmetry.space_group_name_H-M   'P 1'
#
loop_
_entity.id
_entity.type
_entity.pdbx_description
1 polymer ?
#
loop_
_entity_poly.entity_id
_entity_poly.type
_entity_poly.pdbx_seq_one_letter_code
_entity_poly.pdbx_strand_id
1 'polypeptide(L)'
;MKKRVLAALMALLLLIPAAASAEEAPMLLESYASCGARQVTFAYPEGCTVDARDKVGTLVSIDENTSVSVVVTKKGNSGIDEIQENIGDSSLILTLSDDMQLYATHGIPNFPWMGSDIVEVGINLPGGVDVVVTAQCLYGDTAVYDLLLTIVGSLTDAAPLQTWLEETWIPSLMQE
;
A
#
# COMPACT_ATOMS: atom_id res chain seq x y z
N MET A 1 -56.94 2.48 -6.65
CA MET A 1 -56.01 2.11 -5.55
C MET A 1 -55.03 0.98 -5.92
N LYS A 2 -55.45 -0.10 -6.60
CA LYS A 2 -54.58 -1.26 -6.94
C LYS A 2 -53.29 -0.94 -7.74
N LYS A 3 -53.32 0.03 -8.66
CA LYS A 3 -52.15 0.39 -9.50
C LYS A 3 -51.05 1.18 -8.76
N ARG A 4 -51.39 1.91 -7.69
CA ARG A 4 -50.42 2.70 -6.91
C ARG A 4 -49.59 1.83 -5.96
N VAL A 5 -50.19 0.76 -5.44
CA VAL A 5 -49.51 -0.23 -4.59
C VAL A 5 -48.48 -1.02 -5.39
N LEU A 6 -48.80 -1.38 -6.64
CA LEU A 6 -47.88 -2.12 -7.52
C LEU A 6 -46.67 -1.28 -7.94
N ALA A 7 -46.87 0.01 -8.21
CA ALA A 7 -45.78 0.94 -8.54
C ALA A 7 -44.87 1.20 -7.33
N ALA A 8 -45.44 1.33 -6.13
CA ALA A 8 -44.67 1.45 -4.89
C ALA A 8 -43.88 0.18 -4.57
N LEU A 9 -44.45 -1.00 -4.82
CA LEU A 9 -43.77 -2.28 -4.61
C LEU A 9 -42.62 -2.50 -5.61
N MET A 10 -42.79 -2.11 -6.87
CA MET A 10 -41.74 -2.18 -7.89
C MET A 10 -40.61 -1.18 -7.63
N ALA A 11 -40.93 0.04 -7.16
CA ALA A 11 -39.91 1.00 -6.73
C ALA A 11 -39.13 0.50 -5.50
N LEU A 12 -39.80 -0.20 -4.57
CA LEU A 12 -39.16 -0.82 -3.42
C LEU A 12 -38.26 -2.00 -3.83
N LEU A 13 -38.68 -2.82 -4.78
CA LEU A 13 -37.88 -3.95 -5.34
C LEU A 13 -36.66 -3.48 -6.13
N LEU A 14 -36.73 -2.32 -6.78
CA LEU A 14 -35.60 -1.70 -7.48
C LEU A 14 -34.56 -1.05 -6.55
N LEU A 15 -34.91 -0.82 -5.27
CA LEU A 15 -33.98 -0.32 -4.25
C LEU A 15 -33.19 -1.42 -3.53
N ILE A 16 -33.59 -2.69 -3.69
CA ILE A 16 -32.96 -3.83 -3.00
C ILE A 16 -31.57 -4.19 -3.56
N PRO A 17 -31.27 -4.08 -4.88
CA PRO A 17 -29.93 -4.42 -5.37
C PRO A 17 -28.86 -3.38 -4.97
N ALA A 18 -29.25 -2.14 -4.66
CA ALA A 18 -28.30 -1.08 -4.32
C ALA A 18 -27.74 -1.22 -2.89
N ALA A 19 -28.43 -1.94 -2.00
CA ALA A 19 -28.00 -2.17 -0.63
C ALA A 19 -27.28 -3.52 -0.42
N ALA A 20 -27.33 -4.42 -1.42
CA ALA A 20 -26.71 -5.74 -1.33
C ALA A 20 -25.23 -5.78 -1.82
N SER A 21 -24.71 -4.64 -2.28
CA SER A 21 -23.34 -4.50 -2.79
C SER A 21 -22.55 -3.38 -2.11
N ALA A 22 -23.03 -2.88 -0.96
CA ALA A 22 -22.17 -2.12 -0.06
C ALA A 22 -21.35 -3.15 0.71
N GLU A 23 -20.29 -3.65 0.08
CA GLU A 23 -19.16 -4.21 0.82
C GLU A 23 -18.78 -3.14 1.84
N GLU A 24 -18.95 -3.45 3.13
CA GLU A 24 -18.69 -2.50 4.20
C GLU A 24 -17.22 -2.10 4.07
N ALA A 25 -16.96 -0.82 3.78
CA ALA A 25 -15.60 -0.34 3.60
C ALA A 25 -14.76 -0.78 4.82
N PRO A 26 -13.59 -1.42 4.62
CA PRO A 26 -12.84 -2.01 5.71
C PRO A 26 -12.54 -0.94 6.76
N MET A 27 -12.78 -1.26 8.03
CA MET A 27 -12.45 -0.36 9.12
C MET A 27 -10.94 -0.11 9.12
N LEU A 28 -10.54 1.16 9.18
CA LEU A 28 -9.13 1.53 9.25
C LEU A 28 -8.72 1.79 10.70
N LEU A 29 -7.56 1.27 11.08
CA LEU A 29 -6.90 1.49 12.36
C LEU A 29 -5.65 2.34 12.15
N GLU A 30 -5.17 3.01 13.20
CA GLU A 30 -3.97 3.84 13.16
C GLU A 30 -2.77 3.15 13.81
N SER A 31 -1.59 3.32 13.22
CA SER A 31 -0.30 2.98 13.80
C SER A 31 0.69 4.10 13.51
N TYR A 32 1.94 3.94 13.97
CA TYR A 32 2.99 4.89 13.74
C TYR A 32 4.30 4.20 13.40
N ALA A 33 5.17 4.88 12.66
CA ALA A 33 6.57 4.54 12.53
C ALA A 33 7.41 5.68 13.12
N SER A 34 8.49 5.35 13.81
CA SER A 34 9.38 6.33 14.44
C SER A 34 10.84 6.05 14.14
N CYS A 35 11.65 7.12 14.22
CA CYS A 35 13.10 7.06 14.21
C CYS A 35 13.63 8.16 15.14
N GLY A 36 13.85 7.81 16.41
CA GLY A 36 14.17 8.77 17.46
C GLY A 36 12.97 9.66 17.77
N ALA A 37 13.15 10.99 17.75
CA ALA A 37 12.06 11.93 18.03
C ALA A 37 11.12 12.20 16.83
N ARG A 38 11.43 11.64 15.66
CA ARG A 38 10.60 11.78 14.45
C ARG A 38 9.63 10.62 14.37
N GLN A 39 8.39 10.93 14.05
CA GLN A 39 7.31 9.96 13.94
C GLN A 39 6.34 10.37 12.84
N VAL A 40 5.78 9.37 12.17
CA VAL A 40 4.66 9.51 11.25
C VAL A 40 3.55 8.56 11.69
N THR A 41 2.30 9.00 11.60
CA THR A 41 1.12 8.17 11.82
C THR A 41 0.56 7.78 10.45
N PHE A 42 0.09 6.54 10.33
CA PHE A 42 -0.52 6.02 9.11
C PHE A 42 -1.69 5.09 9.46
N ALA A 43 -2.58 4.89 8.48
CA ALA A 43 -3.72 4.01 8.60
C ALA A 43 -3.48 2.66 7.91
N TYR A 44 -4.13 1.60 8.40
CA TYR A 44 -4.09 0.26 7.85
C TYR A 44 -5.44 -0.44 8.10
N PRO A 45 -5.83 -1.45 7.30
CA PRO A 45 -7.10 -2.15 7.48
C PRO A 45 -7.10 -3.02 8.75
N GLU A 46 -8.26 -3.12 9.39
CA GLU A 46 -8.50 -4.05 10.49
C GLU A 46 -8.20 -5.50 10.04
N GLY A 47 -7.65 -6.29 10.97
CA GLY A 47 -7.27 -7.70 10.71
C GLY A 47 -5.79 -7.92 10.42
N CYS A 48 -5.02 -6.87 10.11
CA CYS A 48 -3.57 -6.96 10.05
C CYS A 48 -2.92 -7.07 11.43
N THR A 49 -1.78 -7.76 11.50
CA THR A 49 -0.90 -7.76 12.68
C THR A 49 0.11 -6.62 12.56
N VAL A 50 0.35 -5.88 13.64
CA VAL A 50 1.28 -4.74 13.65
C VAL A 50 2.41 -4.97 14.65
N ASP A 51 3.66 -4.84 14.20
CA ASP A 51 4.86 -4.87 15.03
C ASP A 51 5.65 -3.55 14.84
N ALA A 52 5.49 -2.63 15.79
CA ALA A 52 6.13 -1.32 15.77
C ALA A 52 7.50 -1.37 16.45
N ARG A 53 8.57 -1.04 15.71
CA ARG A 53 9.95 -1.06 16.21
C ARG A 53 10.63 0.30 15.97
N ASP A 54 10.90 1.01 17.06
CA ASP A 54 11.37 2.41 17.09
C ASP A 54 12.61 2.77 16.24
N LYS A 55 13.39 1.79 15.78
CA LYS A 55 14.57 2.02 14.90
C LYS A 55 14.54 1.27 13.58
N VAL A 56 13.65 0.29 13.46
CA VAL A 56 13.58 -0.60 12.29
C VAL A 56 12.37 -0.24 11.43
N GLY A 57 11.44 0.55 11.95
CA GLY A 57 10.16 0.88 11.33
C GLY A 57 9.05 0.02 11.90
N THR A 58 7.88 0.13 11.30
CA THR A 58 6.68 -0.59 11.72
C THR A 58 6.26 -1.55 10.63
N LEU A 59 6.13 -2.82 10.99
CA LEU A 59 5.70 -3.88 10.09
C LEU A 59 4.19 -4.10 10.25
N VAL A 60 3.46 -4.10 9.15
CA VAL A 60 2.03 -4.41 9.06
C VAL A 60 1.88 -5.66 8.20
N SER A 61 1.41 -6.75 8.80
CA SER A 61 1.36 -8.07 8.17
C SER A 61 -0.09 -8.51 7.94
N ILE A 62 -0.39 -8.96 6.71
CA ILE A 62 -1.60 -9.73 6.41
C ILE A 62 -1.42 -11.15 6.95
N ASP A 63 -0.25 -11.73 6.70
CA ASP A 63 0.18 -13.05 7.18
C ASP A 63 1.71 -13.09 7.38
N GLU A 64 2.29 -14.28 7.56
CA GLU A 64 3.72 -14.46 7.82
C GLU A 64 4.65 -14.13 6.63
N ASN A 65 4.12 -14.10 5.39
CA ASN A 65 4.87 -13.85 4.16
C ASN A 65 4.45 -12.57 3.44
N THR A 66 3.32 -11.98 3.82
CA THR A 66 2.70 -10.84 3.15
C THR A 66 2.62 -9.65 4.09
N SER A 67 3.41 -8.61 3.83
CA SER A 67 3.52 -7.46 4.73
C SER A 67 3.96 -6.17 4.06
N VAL A 68 3.68 -5.05 4.72
CA VAL A 68 4.17 -3.72 4.38
C VAL A 68 4.94 -3.18 5.58
N SER A 69 6.17 -2.72 5.36
CA SER A 69 6.95 -2.00 6.37
C SER A 69 6.92 -0.49 6.09
N VAL A 70 6.83 0.30 7.16
CA VAL A 70 6.91 1.77 7.11
C VAL A 70 8.11 2.20 7.94
N VAL A 71 9.09 2.83 7.30
CA VAL A 71 10.36 3.24 7.93
C VAL A 71 10.52 4.73 7.79
N VAL A 72 10.70 5.44 8.91
CA VAL A 72 11.11 6.85 8.89
C VAL A 72 12.58 6.94 8.50
N THR A 73 12.90 7.75 7.48
CA THR A 73 14.26 7.88 6.92
C THR A 73 15.27 8.33 7.96
N LYS A 74 16.58 8.18 7.70
CA LYS A 74 17.60 8.75 8.60
C LYS A 74 17.54 10.28 8.63
N LYS A 75 18.04 10.91 9.70
CA LYS A 75 17.97 12.37 9.84
C LYS A 75 18.80 13.04 8.74
N GLY A 76 18.14 13.86 7.93
CA GLY A 76 18.76 14.58 6.82
C GLY A 76 18.61 13.89 5.46
N ASN A 77 18.03 12.69 5.43
CA ASN A 77 17.68 11.99 4.19
C ASN A 77 16.20 12.18 3.90
N SER A 78 15.89 12.44 2.63
CA SER A 78 14.52 12.32 2.13
C SER A 78 14.15 10.86 1.84
N GLY A 79 12.87 10.57 1.60
CA GLY A 79 12.41 9.23 1.25
C GLY A 79 13.02 8.79 -0.08
N ILE A 80 13.10 9.74 -1.02
CA ILE A 80 13.73 9.55 -2.32
C ILE A 80 15.25 9.29 -2.19
N ASP A 81 15.95 10.04 -1.34
CA ASP A 81 17.39 9.83 -1.14
C ASP A 81 17.68 8.46 -0.52
N GLU A 82 16.88 8.04 0.46
CA GLU A 82 17.08 6.76 1.15
C GLU A 82 16.89 5.57 0.18
N ILE A 83 15.91 5.59 -0.73
CA ILE A 83 15.80 4.52 -1.72
C ILE A 83 16.96 4.53 -2.72
N GLN A 84 17.46 5.71 -3.11
CA GLN A 84 18.61 5.82 -4.00
C GLN A 84 19.87 5.24 -3.35
N GLU A 85 20.07 5.52 -2.06
CA GLU A 85 21.15 4.93 -1.26
C GLU A 85 21.00 3.42 -1.09
N ASN A 86 19.79 2.91 -0.82
CA ASN A 86 19.52 1.49 -0.60
C ASN A 86 19.74 0.65 -1.87
N ILE A 87 19.24 1.13 -3.02
CA ILE A 87 19.30 0.39 -4.29
C ILE A 87 20.68 0.55 -4.95
N GLY A 88 21.32 1.71 -4.83
CA GLY A 88 22.66 1.98 -5.36
C GLY A 88 22.76 2.06 -6.90
N ASP A 89 21.68 1.73 -7.63
CA ASP A 89 21.56 1.90 -9.08
C ASP A 89 20.28 2.69 -9.42
N SER A 90 20.46 3.97 -9.74
CA SER A 90 19.36 4.87 -10.06
C SER A 90 18.62 4.54 -11.34
N SER A 91 19.19 3.69 -12.21
CA SER A 91 18.50 3.25 -13.44
C SER A 91 17.34 2.29 -13.16
N LEU A 92 17.31 1.70 -11.97
CA LEU A 92 16.25 0.80 -11.51
C LEU A 92 15.12 1.55 -10.79
N ILE A 93 15.30 2.85 -10.53
CA ILE A 93 14.35 3.65 -9.77
C ILE A 93 13.42 4.40 -10.74
N LEU A 94 12.12 4.20 -10.55
CA LEU A 94 11.08 4.88 -11.29
C LEU A 94 10.61 6.11 -10.52
N THR A 95 10.48 7.24 -11.21
CA THR A 95 9.84 8.44 -10.65
C THR A 95 8.34 8.41 -10.96
N LEU A 96 7.52 8.41 -9.91
CA LEU A 96 6.06 8.46 -10.04
C LEU A 96 5.53 9.90 -9.92
N SER A 97 6.13 10.71 -9.06
CA SER A 97 5.83 12.14 -8.90
C SER A 97 7.05 12.88 -8.32
N ASP A 98 6.95 14.19 -8.13
CA ASP A 98 8.02 15.01 -7.54
C ASP A 98 8.42 14.55 -6.13
N ASP A 99 7.47 13.96 -5.39
CA ASP A 99 7.64 13.54 -3.99
C ASP A 99 7.62 12.01 -3.82
N MET A 100 7.58 11.24 -4.92
CA MET A 100 7.46 9.79 -4.87
C MET A 100 8.29 9.10 -5.95
N GLN A 101 9.19 8.24 -5.50
CA GLN A 101 9.95 7.32 -6.35
C GLN A 101 9.79 5.89 -5.85
N LEU A 102 9.99 4.92 -6.74
CA LEU A 102 9.90 3.51 -6.38
C LEU A 102 10.96 2.65 -7.04
N TYR A 103 11.15 1.49 -6.43
CA TYR A 103 11.87 0.35 -6.97
C TYR A 103 11.01 -0.89 -6.80
N ALA A 104 11.04 -1.79 -7.77
CA ALA A 104 10.29 -3.04 -7.68
C ALA A 104 11.07 -4.22 -8.25
N THR A 105 10.92 -5.38 -7.64
CA THR A 105 11.49 -6.65 -8.11
C THR A 105 10.45 -7.73 -8.14
N HIS A 106 10.41 -8.45 -9.26
CA HIS A 106 9.66 -9.68 -9.37
C HIS A 106 10.61 -10.82 -9.05
N GLY A 107 10.24 -11.65 -8.09
CA GLY A 107 11.11 -12.69 -7.59
C GLY A 107 11.43 -13.81 -8.61
N ILE A 108 12.06 -14.88 -8.13
CA ILE A 108 12.30 -16.12 -8.87
C ILE A 108 11.44 -17.23 -8.22
N PRO A 109 10.58 -17.93 -8.98
CA PRO A 109 9.63 -18.92 -8.45
C PRO A 109 10.22 -20.01 -7.55
N ASN A 110 11.52 -20.33 -7.70
CA ASN A 110 12.18 -21.48 -7.06
C ASN A 110 13.21 -21.11 -5.98
N PHE A 111 13.32 -19.83 -5.59
CA PHE A 111 14.30 -19.40 -4.59
C PHE A 111 13.60 -18.68 -3.45
N PRO A 112 13.39 -19.29 -2.26
CA PRO A 112 12.53 -18.71 -1.21
C PRO A 112 12.92 -17.32 -0.70
N TRP A 113 14.21 -16.97 -0.78
CA TRP A 113 14.73 -15.65 -0.40
C TRP A 113 14.80 -14.65 -1.57
N MET A 114 14.63 -15.13 -2.81
CA MET A 114 14.52 -14.31 -4.02
C MET A 114 13.14 -14.44 -4.68
N GLY A 115 12.19 -15.17 -4.07
CA GLY A 115 10.88 -15.55 -4.59
C GLY A 115 9.78 -14.74 -3.93
N SER A 116 10.12 -13.52 -3.54
CA SER A 116 9.20 -12.51 -3.08
C SER A 116 9.13 -11.41 -4.11
N ASP A 117 7.93 -10.88 -4.30
CA ASP A 117 7.76 -9.63 -5.00
C ASP A 117 7.91 -8.50 -4.00
N ILE A 118 8.72 -7.51 -4.36
CA ILE A 118 9.03 -6.36 -3.51
C ILE A 118 8.70 -5.10 -4.28
N VAL A 119 8.00 -4.19 -3.63
CA VAL A 119 7.80 -2.80 -4.09
C VAL A 119 8.21 -1.88 -2.95
N GLU A 120 9.29 -1.14 -3.15
CA GLU A 120 9.82 -0.14 -2.21
C GLU A 120 9.53 1.26 -2.73
N VAL A 121 8.88 2.09 -1.91
CA VAL A 121 8.42 3.43 -2.28
C VAL A 121 9.05 4.45 -1.35
N GLY A 122 9.89 5.32 -1.89
CA GLY A 122 10.45 6.48 -1.20
C GLY A 122 9.50 7.66 -1.32
N ILE A 123 9.08 8.23 -0.19
CA ILE A 123 8.07 9.30 -0.13
C ILE A 123 8.59 10.48 0.67
N ASN A 124 8.58 11.66 0.03
CA ASN A 124 8.83 12.92 0.70
C ASN A 124 7.51 13.50 1.21
N LEU A 125 7.37 13.63 2.52
CA LEU A 125 6.12 14.06 3.14
C LEU A 125 6.11 15.57 3.37
N PRO A 126 4.96 16.26 3.19
CA PRO A 126 4.86 17.71 3.40
C PRO A 126 5.27 18.19 4.81
N GLY A 127 5.28 17.29 5.80
CA GLY A 127 5.70 17.56 7.18
C GLY A 127 7.20 17.36 7.47
N GLY A 128 8.00 16.94 6.48
CA GLY A 128 9.45 16.73 6.60
C GLY A 128 9.87 15.49 7.41
N VAL A 129 8.93 14.60 7.71
CA VAL A 129 9.21 13.25 8.23
C VAL A 129 9.04 12.27 7.08
N ASP A 130 10.08 12.17 6.26
CA ASP A 130 10.04 11.34 5.05
C ASP A 130 10.15 9.85 5.40
N VAL A 131 9.64 9.01 4.49
CA VAL A 131 9.50 7.58 4.72
C VAL A 131 9.92 6.75 3.53
N VAL A 132 10.27 5.51 3.83
CA VAL A 132 10.30 4.42 2.87
C VAL A 132 9.21 3.43 3.27
N VAL A 133 8.35 3.07 2.31
CA VAL A 133 7.29 2.07 2.49
C VAL A 133 7.61 0.88 1.59
N THR A 134 7.82 -0.29 2.18
CA THR A 134 8.20 -1.50 1.43
C THR A 134 7.14 -2.57 1.57
N ALA A 135 6.48 -2.89 0.47
CA ALA A 135 5.60 -4.05 0.36
C ALA A 135 6.41 -5.28 -0.05
N GLN A 136 6.13 -6.40 0.62
CA GLN A 136 6.69 -7.71 0.32
C GLN A 136 5.57 -8.76 0.35
N CYS A 137 5.52 -9.60 -0.67
CA CYS A 137 4.64 -10.76 -0.73
C CYS A 137 5.36 -11.95 -1.38
N LEU A 138 4.72 -13.12 -1.38
CA LEU A 138 5.17 -14.26 -2.17
C LEU A 138 5.07 -13.94 -3.67
N TYR A 139 5.95 -14.56 -4.46
CA TYR A 139 5.97 -14.43 -5.92
C TYR A 139 4.58 -14.62 -6.54
N GLY A 140 4.14 -13.64 -7.33
CA GLY A 140 2.87 -13.62 -8.05
C GLY A 140 1.66 -13.27 -7.19
N ASP A 141 1.82 -13.06 -5.88
CA ASP A 141 0.75 -12.58 -5.01
C ASP A 141 0.59 -11.06 -5.14
N THR A 142 -0.64 -10.60 -4.98
CA THR A 142 -1.04 -9.20 -5.16
C THR A 142 -1.79 -8.62 -3.97
N ALA A 143 -2.16 -9.44 -2.98
CA ALA A 143 -2.95 -8.99 -1.82
C ALA A 143 -2.25 -7.89 -1.01
N VAL A 144 -0.91 -7.84 -1.03
CA VAL A 144 -0.13 -6.80 -0.35
C VAL A 144 -0.34 -5.40 -0.92
N TYR A 145 -0.75 -5.28 -2.19
CA TYR A 145 -0.80 -3.99 -2.88
C TYR A 145 -1.99 -3.14 -2.42
N ASP A 146 -3.12 -3.75 -2.02
CA ASP A 146 -4.22 -3.01 -1.39
C ASP A 146 -3.81 -2.46 -0.02
N LEU A 147 -3.03 -3.24 0.74
CA LEU A 147 -2.45 -2.79 2.01
C LEU A 147 -1.45 -1.65 1.79
N LEU A 148 -0.57 -1.78 0.79
CA LEU A 148 0.37 -0.74 0.40
C LEU A 148 -0.36 0.56 0.03
N LEU A 149 -1.38 0.48 -0.82
CA LEU A 149 -2.17 1.64 -1.24
C LEU A 149 -2.93 2.28 -0.07
N THR A 150 -3.46 1.48 0.85
CA THR A 150 -4.11 2.01 2.06
C THR A 150 -3.14 2.80 2.92
N ILE A 151 -1.95 2.26 3.16
CA ILE A 151 -0.92 2.92 3.97
C ILE A 151 -0.42 4.18 3.27
N VAL A 152 -0.04 4.10 1.98
CA VAL A 152 0.44 5.25 1.21
C VAL A 152 -0.64 6.32 1.09
N GLY A 153 -1.89 5.95 0.85
CA GLY A 153 -3.03 6.87 0.76
C GLY A 153 -3.35 7.60 2.05
N SER A 154 -2.95 7.04 3.20
CA SER A 154 -3.04 7.73 4.50
C SER A 154 -1.90 8.73 4.74
N LEU A 155 -0.79 8.56 4.03
CA LEU A 155 0.42 9.38 4.16
C LEU A 155 0.45 10.52 3.13
N THR A 156 0.03 10.25 1.90
CA THR A 156 0.05 11.18 0.76
C THR A 156 -0.93 10.74 -0.35
N ASP A 157 -0.97 11.46 -1.47
CA ASP A 157 -1.72 11.04 -2.65
C ASP A 157 -1.12 9.76 -3.28
N ALA A 158 -1.86 8.67 -3.21
CA ALA A 158 -1.46 7.36 -3.74
C ALA A 158 -1.80 7.16 -5.23
N ALA A 159 -2.49 8.10 -5.88
CA ALA A 159 -2.95 7.92 -7.26
C ALA A 159 -1.83 7.57 -8.27
N PRO A 160 -0.61 8.17 -8.20
CA PRO A 160 0.49 7.78 -9.08
C PRO A 160 0.93 6.32 -8.87
N LEU A 161 0.97 5.87 -7.61
CA LEU A 161 1.34 4.50 -7.26
C LEU A 161 0.26 3.51 -7.68
N GLN A 162 -1.01 3.84 -7.44
CA GLN A 162 -2.15 3.02 -7.87
C GLN A 162 -2.15 2.81 -9.37
N THR A 163 -1.98 3.89 -10.15
CA THR A 163 -1.94 3.81 -11.62
C THR A 163 -0.82 2.90 -12.08
N TRP A 164 0.39 3.06 -11.53
CA TRP A 164 1.52 2.20 -11.87
C TRP A 164 1.29 0.73 -11.49
N LEU A 165 0.73 0.47 -10.30
CA LEU A 165 0.41 -0.88 -9.85
C LEU A 165 -0.59 -1.57 -10.78
N GLU A 166 -1.70 -0.90 -11.09
CA GLU A 166 -2.80 -1.46 -11.88
C GLU A 166 -2.48 -1.60 -13.37
N GLU A 167 -1.78 -0.62 -13.95
CA GLU A 167 -1.55 -0.59 -15.40
C GLU A 167 -0.23 -1.25 -15.82
N THR A 168 0.76 -1.31 -14.92
CA THR A 168 2.12 -1.79 -15.26
C THR A 168 2.52 -3.00 -14.42
N TRP A 169 2.54 -2.86 -13.10
CA TRP A 169 3.14 -3.86 -12.23
C TRP A 169 2.35 -5.15 -12.16
N ILE A 170 1.12 -5.12 -11.63
CA ILE A 170 0.28 -6.31 -11.45
C ILE A 170 0.05 -7.06 -12.78
N PRO A 171 -0.23 -6.38 -13.91
CA PRO A 171 -0.32 -7.06 -15.21
C PRO A 171 0.95 -7.78 -15.64
N SER A 172 2.14 -7.29 -15.24
CA SER A 172 3.41 -7.94 -15.57
C SER A 172 3.64 -9.23 -14.79
N LEU A 173 3.16 -9.32 -13.54
CA LEU A 173 3.26 -10.53 -12.70
C LEU A 173 2.43 -11.70 -13.23
N MET A 174 1.38 -11.40 -14.01
CA MET A 174 0.44 -12.40 -14.54
C MET A 174 0.84 -12.94 -15.92
N GLN A 175 1.94 -12.45 -16.50
CA GLN A 175 2.37 -12.76 -17.87
C GLN A 175 3.45 -13.84 -17.97
N GLU A 176 3.86 -14.46 -16.85
CA GLU A 176 4.87 -15.54 -16.82
C GLU A 176 4.28 -16.95 -16.78
#